data_AF-A0A6L7X646-F1
#
_entry.id   AF-A0A6L7X646-F1
#
_cell.length_a   1.000
_cell.length_b   1.000
_cell.length_c   1.000
_cell.angle_alpha   90.00
_cell.angle_beta   90.00
_cell.angle_gamma   90.00
#
_symmetry.space_group_name_H-M   'P 1'
#
loop_
_entity.id
_entity.type
_entity.pdbx_description
1 polymer ?
#
loop_
_entity_poly.entity_id
_entity_poly.type
_entity_poly.pdbx_seq_one_letter_code
_entity_poly.pdbx_strand_id
1 'polypeptide(L)'
;HPGPVVQINVEATVARITGPGSALVRPWLQDFHDYQRRGLPYNWEQVHAQIAATAAGGGIGFMLWDPSLAYEEQALEQALSLTWPPF
;
A
#
# COMPACT_ATOMS: atom_id res chain seq x y z
N HIS A 1 -5.03 1.88 -12.55
CA HIS A 1 -5.24 1.60 -11.12
C HIS A 1 -3.88 1.50 -10.43
N PRO A 2 -3.67 1.99 -9.19
CA PRO A 2 -2.36 1.97 -8.52
C PRO A 2 -1.90 0.58 -8.05
N GLY A 3 -2.83 -0.34 -7.79
CA GLY A 3 -2.55 -1.69 -7.25
C GLY A 3 -1.42 -2.46 -7.94
N PRO A 4 -1.43 -2.66 -9.28
CA PRO A 4 -0.38 -3.39 -9.98
C PRO A 4 1.02 -2.82 -9.79
N VAL A 5 1.16 -1.49 -9.71
CA VAL A 5 2.46 -0.84 -9.48
C VAL A 5 2.94 -1.12 -8.06
N VAL A 6 2.04 -1.08 -7.06
CA VAL A 6 2.39 -1.43 -5.68
C VAL A 6 2.80 -2.90 -5.58
N GLN A 7 2.02 -3.81 -6.16
CA GLN A 7 2.30 -5.24 -6.09
C GLN A 7 3.69 -5.58 -6.67
N ILE A 8 3.98 -5.12 -7.89
CA ILE A 8 5.27 -5.36 -8.56
C ILE A 8 6.44 -4.85 -7.71
N ASN A 9 6.30 -3.66 -7.11
CA ASN A 9 7.36 -3.09 -6.28
C ASN A 9 7.57 -3.86 -4.97
N VAL A 10 6.48 -4.27 -4.31
CA VAL A 10 6.56 -5.04 -3.06
C VAL A 10 7.17 -6.42 -3.33
N GLU A 11 6.68 -7.15 -4.34
CA GLU A 11 7.21 -8.47 -4.72
C GLU A 11 8.70 -8.40 -5.05
N ALA A 12 9.10 -7.43 -5.88
CA ALA A 12 10.50 -7.25 -6.24
C ALA A 12 11.39 -6.92 -5.04
N THR A 13 10.85 -6.19 -4.04
CA THR A 13 11.58 -5.85 -2.83
C THR A 13 11.71 -7.06 -1.92
N VAL A 14 10.61 -7.76 -1.65
CA VAL A 14 10.58 -8.99 -0.83
C VAL A 14 11.54 -10.03 -1.39
N ALA A 15 11.52 -10.26 -2.71
CA ALA A 15 12.41 -11.22 -3.37
C ALA A 15 13.91 -10.87 -3.21
N ARG A 16 14.25 -9.57 -3.15
CA ARG A 16 15.64 -9.10 -3.00
C ARG A 16 16.18 -9.25 -1.59
N ILE A 17 15.32 -9.18 -0.58
CA ILE A 17 15.74 -9.13 0.83
C ILE A 17 15.62 -10.47 1.54
N THR A 18 15.64 -11.60 0.82
CA THR A 18 15.44 -12.93 1.40
C THR A 18 16.61 -13.41 2.28
N GLY A 19 16.32 -14.11 3.38
CA GLY A 19 17.31 -14.78 4.23
C GLY A 19 17.02 -14.65 5.74
N PRO A 20 17.72 -15.41 6.61
CA PRO A 20 17.57 -15.28 8.05
C PRO A 20 17.91 -13.86 8.53
N GLY A 21 17.03 -13.25 9.32
CA GLY A 21 17.22 -11.88 9.83
C GLY A 21 16.97 -10.78 8.79
N SER A 22 16.28 -11.10 7.69
CA SER A 22 15.90 -10.14 6.66
C SER A 22 15.01 -9.01 7.19
N ALA A 23 15.13 -7.83 6.57
CA ALA A 23 14.22 -6.72 6.81
C ALA A 23 12.78 -7.06 6.39
N LEU A 24 11.82 -6.37 7.01
CA LEU A 24 10.39 -6.48 6.71
C LEU A 24 9.96 -5.34 5.78
N VAL A 25 9.04 -5.61 4.86
CA VAL A 25 8.57 -4.61 3.87
C VAL A 25 7.26 -3.97 4.33
N ARG A 26 7.28 -2.65 4.51
CA ARG A 26 6.10 -1.81 4.81
C ARG A 26 6.11 -0.54 3.94
N PRO A 27 5.48 -0.53 2.76
CA PRO A 27 5.52 0.62 1.87
C PRO A 27 4.76 1.83 2.42
N TRP A 28 5.12 3.00 1.91
CA TRP A 28 4.29 4.21 1.99
C TRP A 28 3.29 4.17 0.84
N LEU A 29 2.01 4.28 1.16
CA LEU A 29 0.90 4.30 0.21
C LEU A 29 0.33 5.70 0.12
N GLN A 30 -0.04 6.10 -1.10
CA GLN A 30 -0.62 7.40 -1.38
C GLN A 30 -2.11 7.42 -1.04
N ASP A 31 -2.57 8.49 -0.40
CA ASP A 31 -3.99 8.79 -0.11
C ASP A 31 -4.36 10.22 -0.51
N PHE A 32 -3.93 10.63 -1.71
CA PHE A 32 -4.23 11.95 -2.24
C PHE A 32 -4.37 11.87 -3.76
N HIS A 33 -5.09 12.83 -4.34
CA HIS A 33 -5.24 12.92 -5.78
C HIS A 33 -3.92 13.21 -6.48
N ASP A 34 -3.76 12.67 -7.68
CA ASP A 34 -2.58 12.95 -8.48
C ASP A 34 -2.39 14.47 -8.67
N TYR A 35 -1.23 14.99 -8.25
CA TYR A 35 -0.86 16.38 -8.47
C TYR A 35 -0.60 16.72 -9.93
N GLN A 36 -0.51 15.71 -10.80
CA GLN A 36 -0.35 15.92 -12.23
C GLN A 36 -1.66 16.37 -12.89
N ARG A 37 -1.53 17.09 -14.02
CA ARG A 37 -2.63 17.71 -14.78
C ARG A 37 -3.82 16.80 -15.10
N ARG A 38 -3.63 15.48 -15.06
CA ARG A 38 -4.66 14.51 -15.39
C ARG A 38 -5.77 14.45 -14.34
N GLY A 39 -5.51 14.92 -13.10
CA GLY A 39 -6.50 15.06 -12.04
C GLY A 39 -7.27 13.77 -11.78
N LEU A 40 -6.56 12.63 -11.81
CA LEU A 40 -7.22 11.34 -11.66
C LEU A 40 -7.82 11.27 -10.25
N PRO A 41 -9.12 10.92 -10.13
CA PRO A 41 -9.72 10.70 -8.83
C PRO A 41 -8.96 9.58 -8.14
N TYR A 42 -8.60 9.85 -6.89
CA TYR A 42 -7.89 8.95 -6.02
C TYR A 42 -8.64 8.92 -4.70
N ASN A 43 -9.45 7.89 -4.51
CA ASN A 43 -10.31 7.75 -3.35
C ASN A 43 -10.02 6.42 -2.63
N TRP A 44 -10.88 6.07 -1.67
CA TRP A 44 -10.77 4.85 -0.90
C TRP A 44 -10.60 3.57 -1.74
N GLU A 45 -11.19 3.46 -2.94
CA GLU A 45 -11.02 2.26 -3.81
C GLU A 45 -9.57 2.09 -4.28
N GLN A 46 -8.91 3.20 -4.58
CA GLN A 46 -7.50 3.20 -4.98
C GLN A 46 -6.61 2.83 -3.80
N VAL A 47 -6.92 3.34 -2.60
CA VAL A 47 -6.22 2.97 -1.36
C VAL A 47 -6.41 1.47 -1.05
N HIS A 48 -7.64 0.96 -1.14
CA HIS A 48 -7.95 -0.46 -0.93
C HIS A 48 -7.12 -1.36 -1.84
N ALA A 49 -7.02 -1.03 -3.13
CA ALA A 49 -6.21 -1.85 -4.04
C ALA A 49 -4.71 -1.78 -3.76
N GLN A 50 -4.18 -0.66 -3.24
CA GLN A 50 -2.78 -0.61 -2.81
C GLN A 50 -2.54 -1.47 -1.57
N ILE A 51 -3.45 -1.42 -0.60
CA ILE A 51 -3.39 -2.24 0.62
C ILE A 51 -3.44 -3.73 0.25
N ALA A 52 -4.41 -4.12 -0.59
CA ALA A 52 -4.53 -5.48 -1.08
C ALA A 52 -3.29 -5.93 -1.87
N ALA A 53 -2.77 -5.07 -2.74
CA ALA A 53 -1.54 -5.33 -3.49
C ALA A 53 -0.31 -5.49 -2.59
N THR A 54 -0.24 -4.74 -1.49
CA THR A 54 0.84 -4.85 -0.50
C THR A 54 0.80 -6.22 0.18
N ALA A 55 -0.38 -6.67 0.61
CA ALA A 55 -0.57 -7.99 1.20
C ALA A 55 -0.24 -9.10 0.19
N ALA A 56 -0.74 -8.99 -1.04
CA ALA A 56 -0.48 -9.96 -2.11
C ALA A 56 1.01 -10.07 -2.46
N GLY A 57 1.75 -8.95 -2.41
CA GLY A 57 3.18 -8.92 -2.68
C GLY A 57 4.08 -9.44 -1.54
N GLY A 58 3.50 -9.82 -0.39
CA GLY A 58 4.25 -10.30 0.77
C GLY A 58 4.74 -9.20 1.73
N GLY A 59 4.21 -7.99 1.61
CA GLY A 59 4.40 -6.94 2.61
C GLY A 59 3.66 -7.27 3.92
N ILE A 60 4.14 -6.73 5.03
CA ILE A 60 3.59 -7.02 6.37
C ILE A 60 2.73 -5.88 6.95
N GLY A 61 2.41 -4.89 6.11
CA GLY A 61 1.63 -3.72 6.47
C GLY A 61 2.05 -2.52 5.65
N PHE A 62 1.59 -1.33 6.01
CA PHE A 62 1.86 -0.10 5.27
C PHE A 62 1.90 1.13 6.19
N MET A 63 2.26 2.26 5.61
CA MET A 63 2.01 3.60 6.15
C MET A 63 1.22 4.37 5.11
N LEU A 64 0.09 4.96 5.49
CA LEU A 64 -0.71 5.79 4.58
C LEU A 64 -0.22 7.24 4.67
N TRP A 65 -0.12 7.91 3.53
CA TRP A 65 0.39 9.27 3.47
C TRP A 65 -0.49 10.18 2.61
N ASP A 66 -0.96 11.25 3.23
CA ASP A 66 -1.56 12.41 2.61
C ASP A 66 -0.90 13.68 3.17
N PRO A 67 -0.30 14.54 2.34
CA PRO A 67 0.28 15.80 2.81
C PRO A 67 -0.75 16.81 3.32
N SER A 68 -2.04 16.66 3.01
CA SER A 68 -3.11 17.48 3.59
C SER A 68 -3.52 17.01 4.99
N LEU A 69 -3.03 15.84 5.42
CA LEU A 69 -3.39 15.16 6.67
C LEU A 69 -4.89 14.85 6.79
N ALA A 70 -5.60 14.77 5.66
CA ALA A 70 -7.03 14.50 5.60
C ALA A 70 -7.25 13.06 5.14
N TYR A 71 -7.39 12.16 6.11
CA TYR A 71 -7.60 10.74 5.86
C TYR A 71 -9.09 10.39 5.93
N GLU A 72 -9.55 9.56 5.00
CA GLU A 72 -10.90 8.99 5.02
C GLU A 72 -10.91 7.65 5.76
N GLU A 73 -11.84 7.47 6.70
CA GLU A 73 -11.96 6.21 7.47
C GLU A 73 -12.23 5.01 6.54
N GLN A 74 -13.05 5.22 5.50
CA GLN A 74 -13.34 4.20 4.48
C GLN A 74 -12.07 3.64 3.84
N ALA A 75 -11.03 4.46 3.67
CA ALA A 75 -9.77 4.02 3.07
C ALA A 75 -9.05 2.94 3.91
N LEU A 76 -9.31 2.90 5.22
CA LEU A 76 -8.68 1.98 6.17
C LEU A 76 -9.49 0.70 6.44
N GLU A 77 -10.77 0.65 6.07
CA GLU A 77 -11.62 -0.53 6.30
C GLU A 77 -11.00 -1.82 5.73
N GLN A 78 -10.38 -1.73 4.55
CA GLN A 78 -9.72 -2.87 3.92
C GLN A 78 -8.57 -3.42 4.77
N ALA A 79 -7.79 -2.54 5.43
CA ALA A 79 -6.66 -2.94 6.26
C ALA A 79 -7.09 -3.75 7.49
N LEU A 80 -8.27 -3.43 8.04
CA LEU A 80 -8.84 -4.11 9.21
C LEU A 80 -9.34 -5.53 8.87
N SER A 81 -9.67 -5.78 7.61
CA SER A 81 -10.14 -7.09 7.15
C SER A 81 -9.03 -8.07 6.75
N LEU A 82 -7.80 -7.58 6.56
CA LEU A 82 -6.68 -8.39 6.12
C LEU A 82 -5.91 -8.98 7.30
N THR A 83 -5.56 -10.26 7.17
CA THR A 83 -4.61 -10.91 8.08
C THR A 83 -3.20 -10.69 7.55
N TRP A 84 -2.40 -9.95 8.31
CA TRP A 84 -0.98 -9.73 8.00
C TRP A 84 -0.12 -10.84 8.62
N PRO A 85 0.98 -11.26 7.97
CA PRO A 85 1.89 -12.23 8.55
C PRO A 85 2.40 -11.77 9.92
N PRO A 86 2.49 -12.66 10.92
CA PRO A 86 3.16 -12.34 12.17
C PRO A 86 4.66 -12.08 11.90
N PHE A 87 5.23 -11.14 12.65
CA PHE A 87 6.66 -10.80 12.60
C PHE A 87 7.53 -11.83 13.35
#